data_AF-A0A7H0IFM4-F1
#
_entry.id   AF-A0A7H0IFM4-F1
#
_cell.length_a   1.000
_cell.length_b   1.000
_cell.length_c   1.000
_cell.angle_alpha   90.00
_cell.angle_beta   90.00
_cell.angle_gamma   90.00
#
_symmetry.space_group_name_H-M   'P 1'
#
loop_
_entity.id
_entity.type
_entity.pdbx_description
1 polymer ?
#
loop_
_entity_poly.entity_id
_entity_poly.type
_entity_poly.pdbx_seq_one_letter_code
_entity_poly.pdbx_strand_id
1 'polypeptide(L)'
;MKTRELAAQSVLTARRAAAEAAVAKEAADRKARESTAAVLRLYDQDSELVAELLGVPAEELERDAKAVTAARAKEVIEALRARAGRPRTHRSRSGNSTASQHPFQETAVVEISDPNSTQADVG
;
A
#
# COMPACT_ATOMS: atom_id res chain seq x y z
N MET A 1 11.84 54.79 14.06
CA MET A 1 11.13 53.51 14.34
C MET A 1 10.72 52.75 13.07
N LYS A 2 10.24 53.40 12.01
CA LYS A 2 9.76 52.76 10.75
C LYS A 2 10.71 51.77 10.07
N THR A 3 12.03 51.98 10.11
CA THR A 3 12.99 51.10 9.43
C THR A 3 13.05 49.68 10.03
N ARG A 4 12.89 49.57 11.36
CA ARG A 4 12.89 48.25 12.04
C ARG A 4 11.62 47.47 11.74
N GLU A 5 10.49 48.17 11.65
CA GLU A 5 9.19 47.57 11.31
C GLU A 5 9.15 47.07 9.87
N LEU A 6 9.66 47.86 8.91
CA LEU A 6 9.79 47.42 7.51
C LEU A 6 10.74 46.22 7.36
N ALA A 7 11.85 46.20 8.10
CA ALA A 7 12.76 45.06 8.13
C ALA A 7 12.10 43.81 8.74
N ALA A 8 11.29 43.96 9.80
CA ALA A 8 10.54 42.85 10.37
C ALA A 8 9.50 42.30 9.39
N GLN A 9 8.77 43.18 8.69
CA GLN A 9 7.81 42.78 7.67
C GLN A 9 8.49 42.04 6.51
N SER A 10 9.63 42.53 6.01
CA SER A 10 10.34 41.87 4.90
C SER A 10 10.82 40.46 5.26
N VAL A 11 11.28 40.26 6.50
CA VAL A 11 11.66 38.94 7.01
C VAL A 11 10.44 38.02 7.10
N LEU A 12 9.32 38.50 7.63
CA LEU A 12 8.09 37.71 7.72
C LEU A 12 7.57 37.30 6.34
N THR A 13 7.58 38.22 5.36
CA THR A 13 7.20 37.91 3.98
C THR A 13 8.14 36.91 3.34
N ALA A 14 9.45 37.04 3.55
CA ALA A 14 10.43 36.10 3.01
C ALA A 14 10.27 34.70 3.62
N ARG A 15 10.02 34.60 4.93
CA ARG A 15 9.77 33.30 5.59
C ARG A 15 8.50 32.64 5.08
N ARG A 16 7.44 33.41 4.87
CA ARG A 16 6.20 32.88 4.30
C ARG A 16 6.41 32.37 2.87
N ALA A 17 7.07 33.16 2.03
CA ALA A 17 7.39 32.75 0.66
C ALA A 17 8.27 31.48 0.63
N ALA A 18 9.26 31.38 1.52
CA ALA A 18 10.10 30.20 1.64
C ALA A 18 9.29 28.95 2.07
N ALA A 19 8.35 29.09 2.99
CA ALA A 19 7.47 27.99 3.40
C ALA A 19 6.54 27.54 2.27
N GLU A 20 5.94 28.49 1.55
CA GLU A 20 5.09 28.19 0.38
C GLU A 20 5.90 27.51 -0.74
N ALA A 21 7.13 27.97 -0.99
CA ALA A 21 8.04 27.33 -1.96
C ALA A 21 8.44 25.91 -1.52
N ALA A 22 8.67 25.67 -0.23
CA ALA A 22 8.97 24.34 0.28
C ALA A 22 7.81 23.36 0.07
N VAL A 23 6.57 23.78 0.36
CA VAL A 23 5.36 22.96 0.11
C VAL A 23 5.19 22.69 -1.38
N ALA A 24 5.39 23.70 -2.24
CA ALA A 24 5.31 23.53 -3.68
C ALA A 24 6.36 22.54 -4.21
N LYS A 25 7.59 22.62 -3.69
CA LYS A 25 8.66 21.68 -4.02
C LYS A 25 8.28 20.25 -3.59
N GLU A 26 7.84 20.06 -2.36
CA GLU A 26 7.44 18.73 -1.88
C GLU A 26 6.31 18.11 -2.71
N ALA A 27 5.34 18.92 -3.14
CA ALA A 27 4.28 18.48 -4.04
C ALA A 27 4.80 18.08 -5.42
N ALA A 28 5.73 18.86 -5.98
CA ALA A 28 6.38 18.55 -7.26
C ALA A 28 7.20 17.25 -7.17
N ASP A 29 8.00 17.10 -6.12
CA ASP A 29 8.82 15.90 -5.88
C ASP A 29 7.93 14.66 -5.70
N ARG A 30 6.82 14.78 -4.97
CA ARG A 30 5.84 13.68 -4.82
C ARG A 30 5.28 13.27 -6.18
N LYS A 31 4.84 14.24 -6.98
CA LYS A 31 4.29 13.99 -8.32
C LYS A 31 5.32 13.33 -9.24
N ALA A 32 6.59 13.72 -9.16
CA ALA A 32 7.66 13.08 -9.92
C ALA A 32 7.78 11.59 -9.55
N ARG A 33 7.87 11.26 -8.25
CA ARG A 33 7.95 9.87 -7.78
C ARG A 33 6.72 9.04 -8.16
N GLU A 34 5.52 9.62 -8.05
CA GLU A 34 4.28 8.96 -8.46
C GLU A 34 4.25 8.67 -9.96
N SER A 35 4.78 9.60 -10.78
CA SER A 35 4.90 9.43 -12.23
C SER A 35 5.91 8.33 -12.55
N THR A 36 7.07 8.32 -11.90
CA THR A 36 8.06 7.21 -12.01
C THR A 36 7.43 5.87 -11.68
N ALA A 37 6.73 5.78 -10.53
CA ALA A 37 6.05 4.55 -10.12
C ALA A 37 4.93 4.13 -11.09
N ALA A 38 4.27 5.09 -11.77
CA ALA A 38 3.27 4.79 -12.79
C ALA A 38 3.90 4.26 -14.08
N VAL A 39 5.01 4.86 -14.53
CA VAL A 39 5.76 4.38 -15.70
C VAL A 39 6.30 2.97 -15.45
N LEU A 40 6.95 2.71 -14.31
CA LEU A 40 7.44 1.36 -14.01
C LEU A 40 6.30 0.32 -13.98
N ARG A 41 5.10 0.69 -13.52
CA ARG A 41 3.93 -0.21 -13.59
C ARG A 41 3.47 -0.50 -15.02
N LEU A 42 3.64 0.43 -15.95
CA LEU A 42 3.32 0.23 -17.36
C LEU A 42 4.32 -0.70 -18.05
N TYR A 43 5.58 -0.67 -17.62
CA TYR A 43 6.68 -1.50 -18.13
C TYR A 43 6.96 -2.72 -17.25
N ASP A 44 5.95 -3.29 -16.59
CA ASP A 44 6.08 -4.52 -15.78
C ASP A 44 7.21 -4.52 -14.73
N GLN A 45 7.50 -3.35 -14.16
CA GLN A 45 8.61 -3.09 -13.23
C GLN A 45 10.02 -3.23 -13.81
N ASP A 46 10.17 -3.20 -15.14
CA ASP A 46 11.47 -3.18 -15.81
C ASP A 46 12.15 -1.81 -15.64
N SER A 47 12.95 -1.69 -14.58
CA SER A 47 13.69 -0.46 -14.25
C SER A 47 14.85 -0.20 -15.19
N GLU A 48 15.45 -1.23 -15.80
CA GLU A 48 16.58 -1.12 -16.72
C GLU A 48 16.12 -0.50 -18.05
N LEU A 49 15.01 -0.99 -18.61
CA LEU A 49 14.44 -0.44 -19.85
C LEU A 49 13.99 1.01 -19.68
N VAL A 50 13.33 1.32 -18.55
CA VAL A 50 12.87 2.69 -18.28
C VAL A 50 14.05 3.62 -17.98
N ALA A 51 15.11 3.12 -17.35
CA ALA A 51 16.36 3.86 -17.13
C ALA A 51 17.02 4.26 -18.45
N GLU A 52 17.13 3.32 -19.40
CA GLU A 52 17.67 3.58 -20.73
C GLU A 52 16.84 4.63 -21.48
N LEU A 53 15.50 4.50 -21.44
CA LEU A 53 14.59 5.41 -22.15
C LEU A 53 14.64 6.85 -21.61
N LEU A 54 14.79 7.02 -20.29
CA LEU A 54 14.79 8.32 -19.65
C LEU A 54 16.19 8.92 -19.46
N GLY A 55 17.24 8.12 -19.66
CA GLY A 55 18.63 8.52 -19.40
C GLY A 55 18.92 8.76 -17.92
N VAL A 56 18.28 7.99 -17.03
CA VAL A 56 18.38 8.13 -15.56
C VAL A 56 18.79 6.78 -14.96
N PRO A 57 19.59 6.72 -13.88
CA PRO A 57 19.99 5.44 -13.30
C PRO A 57 18.79 4.62 -12.79
N ALA A 58 18.81 3.30 -13.03
CA ALA A 58 17.75 2.39 -12.59
C ALA A 58 17.58 2.41 -11.06
N GLU A 59 18.68 2.60 -10.32
CA GLU A 59 18.65 2.69 -8.86
C GLU A 59 17.84 3.88 -8.36
N GLU A 60 17.83 4.99 -9.10
CA GLU A 60 17.03 6.17 -8.75
C GLU A 60 15.54 5.91 -8.98
N LEU A 61 15.20 5.30 -10.13
CA LEU A 61 13.82 4.94 -10.47
C LEU A 61 13.23 3.96 -9.45
N GLU A 62 14.00 2.96 -9.05
CA GLU A 62 13.58 1.99 -8.04
C GLU A 62 13.37 2.63 -6.68
N ARG A 63 14.28 3.52 -6.24
CA ARG A 63 14.15 4.21 -4.95
C ARG A 63 12.87 5.03 -4.90
N ASP A 64 12.58 5.77 -5.97
CA ASP A 64 11.38 6.59 -6.06
C ASP A 64 10.10 5.75 -6.03
N ALA A 65 10.06 4.65 -6.78
CA ALA A 65 8.91 3.76 -6.77
C ALA A 65 8.71 3.02 -5.44
N LYS A 66 9.82 2.61 -4.80
CA LYS A 66 9.79 2.02 -3.44
C LYS A 66 9.29 3.03 -2.42
N ALA A 67 9.67 4.30 -2.52
CA ALA A 67 9.20 5.35 -1.63
C ALA A 67 7.67 5.55 -1.69
N VAL A 68 7.08 5.53 -2.90
CA VAL A 68 5.62 5.60 -3.08
C VAL A 68 4.93 4.40 -2.42
N THR A 69 5.47 3.20 -2.63
CA THR A 69 4.91 1.97 -2.06
C THR A 69 4.99 1.98 -0.53
N ALA A 70 6.11 2.40 0.04
CA ALA A 70 6.30 2.52 1.48
C ALA A 70 5.35 3.57 2.10
N ALA A 71 5.14 4.72 1.44
CA ALA A 71 4.18 5.72 1.87
C ALA A 71 2.75 5.16 1.90
N ARG A 72 2.33 4.51 0.81
CA ARG A 72 1.00 3.88 0.71
C ARG A 72 0.80 2.78 1.75
N ALA A 73 1.82 1.96 2.01
CA ALA A 73 1.75 0.93 3.04
C ALA A 73 1.52 1.52 4.45
N LYS A 74 2.18 2.64 4.77
CA LYS A 74 1.97 3.35 6.04
C LYS A 74 0.54 3.86 6.19
N GLU A 75 -0.01 4.47 5.15
CA GLU A 75 -1.41 4.96 5.16
C GLU A 75 -2.41 3.82 5.40
N VAL A 76 -2.19 2.66 4.76
CA VAL A 76 -3.04 1.48 4.98
C VAL A 76 -2.93 1.00 6.42
N ILE A 77 -1.72 0.91 6.98
CA ILE A 77 -1.51 0.49 8.37
C ILE A 77 -2.20 1.46 9.34
N GLU A 78 -2.09 2.77 9.10
CA GLU A 78 -2.74 3.79 9.93
C GLU A 78 -4.26 3.71 9.84
N ALA A 79 -4.82 3.54 8.64
CA ALA A 79 -6.25 3.34 8.45
C ALA A 79 -6.76 2.07 9.15
N LEU A 80 -5.99 0.98 9.10
CA LEU A 80 -6.32 -0.25 9.81
C LEU A 80 -6.27 -0.06 11.33
N ARG A 81 -5.27 0.66 11.84
CA ARG A 81 -5.17 0.99 13.27
C ARG A 81 -6.34 1.86 13.73
N ALA A 82 -6.72 2.87 12.95
CA ALA A 82 -7.87 3.73 13.23
C ALA A 82 -9.17 2.92 13.29
N ARG A 83 -9.34 1.92 12.39
CA ARG A 83 -10.48 1.01 12.43
C ARG A 83 -10.45 0.05 13.63
N ALA A 84 -9.26 -0.46 13.98
CA ALA A 84 -9.09 -1.37 15.11
C ALA A 84 -9.33 -0.69 16.46
N GLY A 85 -9.00 0.61 16.59
CA GLY A 85 -9.27 1.41 17.79
C GLY A 85 -10.73 1.81 17.98
N ARG A 86 -11.62 1.56 17.00
CA ARG A 86 -13.05 1.86 17.12
C ARG A 86 -13.72 0.75 17.95
N PRO A 87 -14.43 1.08 19.06
CA PRO A 87 -15.13 0.08 19.86
C PRO A 87 -16.10 -0.70 18.97
N ARG A 88 -15.83 -2.00 18.77
CA ARG A 88 -16.77 -2.89 18.12
C ARG A 88 -17.89 -3.13 19.13
N THR A 89 -19.06 -2.56 18.89
CA THR A 89 -20.27 -2.94 19.64
C THR A 89 -20.56 -4.40 19.33
N HIS A 90 -20.05 -5.31 20.17
CA HIS A 90 -20.44 -6.70 20.14
C HIS A 90 -21.93 -6.75 20.50
N ARG A 91 -22.77 -6.95 19.49
CA ARG A 91 -24.17 -7.31 19.71
C ARG A 91 -24.13 -8.67 20.39
N SER A 92 -24.38 -8.72 21.71
CA SER A 92 -24.44 -9.99 22.41
C SER A 92 -25.59 -10.78 21.78
N ARG A 93 -25.24 -11.86 21.09
CA ARG A 93 -26.22 -12.84 20.67
C ARG A 93 -26.54 -13.61 21.95
N SER A 94 -27.65 -13.26 22.60
CA SER A 94 -28.19 -13.99 23.73
C SER A 94 -28.29 -15.47 23.33
N GLY A 95 -27.44 -16.29 23.93
CA GLY A 95 -27.48 -17.73 23.77
C GLY A 95 -28.65 -18.28 24.57
N ASN A 96 -29.65 -18.80 23.88
CA ASN A 96 -30.50 -19.81 24.48
C ASN A 96 -29.84 -21.18 24.23
N SER A 97 -29.16 -21.63 25.28
CA SER A 97 -28.76 -23.01 25.49
C SER A 97 -30.01 -23.86 25.68
N THR A 98 -30.22 -24.86 24.82
CA THR A 98 -30.88 -26.12 25.19
C THR A 98 -30.03 -27.25 24.68
N ALA A 99 -29.37 -27.91 25.63
CA ALA A 99 -28.67 -29.16 25.43
C ALA A 99 -29.64 -30.28 25.02
N SER A 100 -29.14 -31.19 24.18
CA SER A 100 -29.48 -32.62 24.08
C SER A 100 -29.56 -33.06 22.62
N GLN A 101 -28.47 -33.67 22.13
CA GLN A 101 -28.42 -35.09 21.73
C GLN A 101 -27.23 -35.29 20.78
N HIS A 102 -26.19 -35.95 21.28
CA HIS A 102 -25.27 -36.70 20.42
C HIS A 102 -26.06 -37.90 19.86
N PRO A 103 -25.81 -38.28 18.60
CA PRO A 103 -25.13 -39.56 18.43
C PRO A 103 -23.92 -39.44 17.51
N PHE A 104 -22.91 -40.24 17.85
CA PHE A 104 -21.87 -40.73 16.95
C PHE A 104 -22.44 -41.16 15.61
N GLN A 105 -21.76 -40.83 14.49
CA GLN A 105 -21.36 -41.72 13.37
C GLN A 105 -20.23 -40.99 12.62
N GLU A 106 -18.97 -41.46 12.65
CA GLU A 106 -18.42 -42.57 11.87
C GLU A 106 -18.09 -42.15 10.42
N THR A 107 -16.79 -42.07 10.17
CA THR A 107 -16.02 -42.12 8.90
C THR A 107 -16.77 -42.04 7.57
N ALA A 108 -16.37 -41.06 6.73
CA ALA A 108 -16.22 -41.28 5.30
C ALA A 108 -15.15 -40.34 4.71
N VAL A 109 -13.99 -40.92 4.42
CA VAL A 109 -13.01 -40.39 3.46
C VAL A 109 -13.75 -40.35 2.11
N VAL A 110 -13.97 -39.17 1.56
CA VAL A 110 -14.40 -39.06 0.15
C VAL A 110 -13.13 -39.09 -0.69
N GLU A 111 -12.73 -40.32 -0.99
CA GLU A 111 -11.82 -40.70 -2.04
C GLU A 111 -12.43 -40.25 -3.38
N ILE A 112 -11.86 -39.20 -3.97
CA ILE A 112 -12.14 -38.85 -5.37
C ILE A 112 -11.25 -39.79 -6.17
N SER A 113 -11.78 -40.97 -6.50
CA SER A 113 -11.14 -41.89 -7.43
C SER A 113 -11.13 -41.25 -8.82
N ASP A 114 -9.92 -41.00 -9.32
CA ASP A 114 -9.64 -40.83 -10.75
C ASP A 114 -10.00 -42.11 -11.51
N PRO A 115 -10.78 -42.05 -12.60
CA PRO A 115 -10.91 -43.17 -13.49
C PRO A 115 -10.40 -42.78 -14.88
N ASN A 116 -9.09 -42.76 -15.11
CA ASN A 116 -8.57 -43.23 -16.40
C ASN A 116 -7.07 -43.53 -16.40
N SER A 117 -6.67 -44.67 -15.82
CA SER A 117 -5.46 -45.35 -16.24
C SER A 117 -5.78 -46.13 -17.52
N THR A 118 -5.42 -45.60 -18.68
CA THR A 118 -5.14 -46.44 -19.86
C THR A 118 -3.64 -46.67 -19.91
N GLN A 119 -3.17 -47.62 -19.11
CA GLN A 119 -1.86 -48.24 -19.26
C GLN A 119 -2.11 -49.63 -19.85
N ALA A 120 -1.93 -49.76 -21.16
CA ALA A 120 -1.73 -51.05 -21.79
C ALA A 120 -0.22 -51.23 -21.97
N ASP A 121 0.31 -52.24 -21.27
CA ASP A 121 1.68 -52.70 -21.31
C ASP A 121 1.76 -53.95 -22.19
N VAL A 122 2.67 -53.87 -23.17
CA VAL A 122 3.55 -54.91 -23.75
C VAL A 122 2.98 -56.18 -24.41
N GLY A 123 3.38 -56.31 -25.68
CA GLY A 123 3.50 -57.53 -26.48
C GLY A 123 4.22 -57.20 -27.78
#